data_AF-A0A843A1Z8-F1
#
_entry.id   AF-A0A843A1Z8-F1
#
_cell.length_a   1.000
_cell.length_b   1.000
_cell.length_c   1.000
_cell.angle_alpha   90.00
_cell.angle_beta   90.00
_cell.angle_gamma   90.00
#
_symmetry.space_group_name_H-M   'P 1'
#
loop_
_entity.id
_entity.type
_entity.pdbx_description
1 polymer ?
#
loop_
_entity_poly.entity_id
_entity_poly.type
_entity_poly.pdbx_seq_one_letter_code
_entity_poly.pdbx_strand_id
1 'polypeptide(L)'
;MIYRLKLLVVFVSIVAVGALLFLTILNLLTPDQQKWYSALSLAYFLPPAGKETVIPLGLSQGLPILPWCITLFFFDFLVCIGFLTNWWLLEFLIAHIPPFPFLGIKRQKPHFYKKKISLKLWYEKLHKKTKEIEAKKYGKLLPIALFIFMLVPFQGTGAMSTTIIGTWLGLRQKETLFIVSIGSFLSILLIVAIYLGIVEIWRV
;
A
#
# COMPACT_ATOMS: atom_id res chain seq x y z
N MET A 1 -3.15 28.71 0.45
CA MET A 1 -2.46 28.31 1.69
C MET A 1 -3.32 27.37 2.55
N ILE A 2 -4.56 27.74 2.88
CA ILE A 2 -5.47 26.98 3.76
C ILE A 2 -5.73 25.52 3.32
N TYR A 3 -5.85 25.26 2.01
CA TYR A 3 -6.08 23.90 1.50
C TYR A 3 -4.91 22.94 1.77
N ARG A 4 -3.66 23.40 1.62
CA ARG A 4 -2.48 22.58 1.91
C ARG A 4 -2.31 22.32 3.40
N LEU A 5 -2.71 23.27 4.25
CA LEU A 5 -2.72 23.09 5.70
C LEU A 5 -3.73 22.00 6.12
N LYS A 6 -4.95 22.00 5.55
CA LYS A 6 -5.94 20.94 5.81
C LYS A 6 -5.44 19.55 5.42
N LEU A 7 -4.82 19.43 4.24
CA LEU A 7 -4.22 18.15 3.79
C LEU A 7 -3.11 17.69 4.74
N LEU A 8 -2.22 18.61 5.15
CA LEU A 8 -1.15 18.30 6.09
C LEU A 8 -1.69 17.85 7.45
N VAL A 9 -2.74 18.47 7.98
CA VAL A 9 -3.40 18.03 9.21
C VAL A 9 -3.98 16.63 9.06
N VAL A 10 -4.62 16.31 7.94
CA VAL A 10 -5.14 14.96 7.66
C VAL A 10 -3.99 13.95 7.60
N PHE A 11 -2.90 14.28 6.93
CA PHE A 11 -1.71 13.42 6.86
C PHE A 11 -1.12 13.14 8.24
N VAL A 12 -0.89 14.19 9.04
CA VAL A 12 -0.37 14.06 10.41
C VAL A 12 -1.32 13.23 11.27
N SER A 13 -2.63 13.38 11.09
CA SER A 13 -3.63 12.57 11.81
C SER A 13 -3.52 11.09 11.45
N ILE A 14 -3.34 10.75 10.17
CA ILE A 14 -3.16 9.36 9.72
C ILE A 14 -1.90 8.75 10.33
N VAL A 15 -0.79 9.50 10.31
CA VAL A 15 0.48 9.05 10.91
C VAL A 15 0.35 8.90 12.43
N ALA A 16 -0.34 9.83 13.10
CA ALA A 16 -0.59 9.76 14.53
C ALA A 16 -1.43 8.53 14.91
N VAL A 17 -2.48 8.22 14.14
CA VAL A 17 -3.28 7.00 14.33
C VAL A 17 -2.41 5.76 14.14
N GLY A 18 -1.57 5.72 13.11
CA GLY A 18 -0.64 4.61 12.88
C GLY A 18 0.37 4.44 14.02
N ALA A 19 0.94 5.54 14.51
CA ALA A 19 1.87 5.54 15.64
C ALA A 19 1.19 5.08 16.94
N LEU A 20 -0.04 5.54 17.21
CA LEU A 20 -0.81 5.10 18.37
C LEU A 20 -1.09 3.60 18.30
N LEU A 21 -1.55 3.09 17.16
CA LEU A 21 -1.77 1.65 16.97
C LEU A 21 -0.48 0.85 17.19
N PHE A 22 0.62 1.29 16.59
CA PHE A 22 1.94 0.67 16.77
C PHE A 22 2.35 0.63 18.25
N LEU A 23 2.23 1.74 18.97
CA LEU A 23 2.57 1.81 20.40
C LEU A 23 1.64 0.96 21.27
N THR A 24 0.34 0.94 20.97
CA THR A 24 -0.62 0.09 21.71
C THR A 24 -0.26 -1.38 21.57
N ILE A 25 0.10 -1.84 20.37
CA ILE A 25 0.49 -3.24 20.15
C ILE A 25 1.86 -3.52 20.76
N LEU A 26 2.82 -2.60 20.64
CA LEU A 26 4.14 -2.72 21.27
C LEU A 26 4.03 -2.97 22.79
N ASN A 27 3.12 -2.26 23.47
CA ASN A 27 2.88 -2.41 24.90
C ASN A 27 2.22 -3.75 25.30
N LEU A 28 1.65 -4.49 24.34
CA LEU A 28 1.05 -5.81 24.58
C LEU A 28 2.06 -6.97 24.42
N LEU A 29 3.24 -6.69 23.87
CA LEU A 29 4.25 -7.68 23.52
C LEU A 29 5.34 -7.79 24.59
N THR A 30 5.96 -8.97 24.68
CA THR A 30 7.14 -9.18 25.55
C THR A 30 8.37 -8.41 25.02
N PRO A 31 9.38 -8.12 25.86
CA PRO A 31 10.56 -7.36 25.42
C PRO A 31 11.29 -7.95 24.20
N ASP A 32 11.31 -9.28 24.07
CA ASP A 32 11.93 -9.94 22.91
C ASP A 32 11.06 -9.82 21.64
N GLN A 33 9.74 -9.92 21.78
CA GLN A 33 8.78 -9.69 20.69
C GLN A 33 8.79 -8.23 20.23
N GLN A 34 8.93 -7.26 21.14
CA GLN A 34 8.99 -5.84 20.81
C GLN A 34 10.13 -5.50 19.84
N LYS A 35 11.30 -6.14 20.00
CA LYS A 35 12.45 -5.96 19.09
C LYS A 35 12.10 -6.39 17.67
N TRP A 36 11.55 -7.59 17.51
CA TRP A 36 11.17 -8.11 16.20
C TRP A 36 9.99 -7.35 15.59
N TYR A 37 8.98 -7.03 16.40
CA TYR A 37 7.84 -6.25 15.97
C TYR A 37 8.25 -4.88 15.43
N SER A 38 9.11 -4.16 16.14
CA SER A 38 9.58 -2.84 15.69
C SER A 38 10.45 -2.92 14.43
N ALA A 39 11.40 -3.86 14.38
CA ALA A 39 12.26 -4.06 13.22
C ALA A 39 11.48 -4.44 11.96
N LEU A 40 10.55 -5.39 12.07
CA LEU A 40 9.74 -5.86 10.95
C LEU A 40 8.69 -4.84 10.53
N SER A 41 8.13 -4.06 11.46
CA SER A 41 7.22 -2.96 11.13
C SER A 41 7.92 -1.88 10.30
N LEU A 42 9.17 -1.55 10.62
CA LEU A 42 9.98 -0.63 9.82
C LEU A 42 10.37 -1.24 8.48
N ALA A 43 10.77 -2.52 8.48
CA ALA A 43 11.13 -3.24 7.26
C ALA A 43 9.96 -3.28 6.26
N TYR A 44 8.72 -3.43 6.72
CA TYR A 44 7.52 -3.42 5.87
C TYR A 44 7.39 -2.17 4.99
N PHE A 45 7.86 -1.01 5.46
CA PHE A 45 7.81 0.25 4.69
C PHE A 45 9.00 0.42 3.73
N LEU A 46 10.00 -0.47 3.78
CA LEU A 46 11.20 -0.42 2.96
C LEU A 46 11.18 -1.58 1.92
N PRO A 47 11.01 -1.28 0.62
CA PRO A 47 11.14 -2.30 -0.42
C PRO A 47 12.54 -2.95 -0.33
N PRO A 48 12.66 -4.29 -0.45
CA PRO A 48 11.68 -5.24 -0.99
C PRO A 48 10.80 -5.95 0.05
N ALA A 49 10.86 -5.63 1.34
CA ALA A 49 10.19 -6.42 2.38
C ALA A 49 8.67 -6.13 2.42
N GLY A 50 7.88 -6.92 1.69
CA GLY A 50 6.42 -6.89 1.78
C GLY A 50 5.86 -7.88 2.81
N LYS A 51 4.53 -7.94 2.88
CA LYS A 51 3.78 -8.81 3.81
C LYS A 51 4.09 -10.31 3.63
N GLU A 52 4.42 -10.72 2.42
CA GLU A 52 4.90 -12.06 2.09
C GLU A 52 6.22 -12.45 2.77
N THR A 53 7.07 -11.46 3.08
CA THR A 53 8.34 -11.68 3.80
C THR A 53 8.15 -11.45 5.29
N VAL A 54 7.45 -10.37 5.63
CA VAL A 54 7.30 -9.85 6.99
C VAL A 54 6.38 -10.72 7.84
N ILE A 55 5.33 -11.32 7.27
CA ILE A 55 4.43 -12.24 8.00
C ILE A 55 5.16 -13.50 8.46
N PRO A 56 5.74 -14.33 7.56
CA PRO A 56 6.39 -15.58 7.97
C PRO A 56 7.57 -15.36 8.93
N LEU A 57 8.36 -14.30 8.71
CA LEU A 57 9.45 -13.93 9.61
C LEU A 57 8.94 -13.50 10.98
N GLY A 58 7.88 -12.70 11.05
CA GLY A 58 7.30 -12.31 12.34
C GLY A 58 6.82 -13.51 13.15
N LEU A 59 6.15 -14.46 12.48
CA LEU A 59 5.64 -15.67 13.12
C LEU A 59 6.77 -16.61 13.57
N SER A 60 7.84 -16.75 12.79
CA SER A 60 9.00 -17.58 13.17
C SER A 60 9.79 -17.03 14.35
N GLN A 61 9.75 -15.71 14.55
CA GLN A 61 10.35 -15.05 15.72
C GLN A 61 9.41 -15.01 16.93
N GLY A 62 8.27 -15.70 16.87
CA GLY A 62 7.33 -15.83 17.98
C GLY A 62 6.41 -14.63 18.19
N LEU A 63 6.19 -13.79 17.18
CA LEU A 63 5.17 -12.74 17.27
C LEU A 63 3.77 -13.37 17.32
N PRO A 64 2.88 -12.91 18.22
CA PRO A 64 1.51 -13.39 18.26
C PRO A 64 0.78 -13.06 16.95
N ILE A 65 0.13 -14.08 16.36
CA ILE A 65 -0.48 -13.99 15.02
C ILE A 65 -1.44 -12.81 14.92
N LEU A 66 -2.35 -12.66 15.89
CA LEU A 66 -3.43 -11.69 15.83
C LEU A 66 -2.94 -10.22 15.90
N PRO A 67 -2.17 -9.79 16.92
CA PRO A 67 -1.56 -8.46 16.93
C PRO A 67 -0.70 -8.15 15.69
N TRP A 68 0.00 -9.16 15.18
CA TRP A 68 0.85 -8.99 14.01
C TRP A 68 0.05 -8.74 12.73
N CYS A 69 -0.96 -9.57 12.47
CA CYS A 69 -1.84 -9.45 11.31
C CYS A 69 -2.65 -8.14 11.35
N ILE A 70 -3.14 -7.75 12.54
CA ILE A 70 -3.87 -6.49 12.73
C ILE A 70 -2.97 -5.30 12.36
N THR A 71 -1.71 -5.29 12.83
CA THR A 71 -0.76 -4.23 12.49
C THR A 71 -0.61 -4.05 10.99
N LEU A 72 -0.37 -5.15 10.26
CA LEU A 72 -0.13 -5.12 8.82
C LEU A 72 -1.39 -4.72 8.03
N PHE A 73 -2.56 -5.20 8.46
CA PHE A 73 -3.84 -4.78 7.88
C PHE A 73 -4.05 -3.26 8.04
N PHE A 74 -3.81 -2.73 9.24
CA PHE A 74 -3.93 -1.29 9.49
C PHE A 74 -2.89 -0.48 8.71
N PHE A 75 -1.66 -0.98 8.53
CA PHE A 75 -0.67 -0.33 7.67
C PHE A 75 -1.16 -0.24 6.23
N ASP A 76 -1.63 -1.34 5.64
CA ASP A 76 -2.23 -1.35 4.29
C ASP A 76 -3.38 -0.32 4.19
N PHE A 77 -4.26 -0.26 5.20
CA PHE A 77 -5.40 0.65 5.23
C PHE A 77 -5.00 2.13 5.35
N LEU A 78 -4.11 2.46 6.28
CA LEU A 78 -3.64 3.83 6.52
C LEU A 78 -2.83 4.36 5.35
N VAL A 79 -2.02 3.50 4.73
CA VAL A 79 -1.28 3.82 3.50
C VAL A 79 -2.27 4.14 2.38
N CYS A 80 -3.30 3.31 2.16
CA CYS A 80 -4.31 3.60 1.14
C CYS A 80 -5.01 4.94 1.37
N ILE A 81 -5.51 5.20 2.59
CA ILE A 81 -6.10 6.49 2.94
C ILE A 81 -5.11 7.64 2.73
N GLY A 82 -3.86 7.46 3.14
CA GLY A 82 -2.78 8.43 2.99
C GLY A 82 -2.58 8.82 1.53
N PHE A 83 -2.53 7.86 0.61
CA PHE A 83 -2.35 8.11 -0.82
C PHE A 83 -3.61 8.73 -1.46
N LEU A 84 -4.80 8.28 -1.09
CA LEU A 84 -6.06 8.81 -1.62
C LEU A 84 -6.32 10.27 -1.18
N THR A 85 -5.88 10.63 0.03
CA THR A 85 -6.06 11.98 0.59
C THR A 85 -4.90 12.91 0.26
N ASN A 86 -3.67 12.42 0.27
CA ASN A 86 -2.45 13.21 0.16
C ASN A 86 -1.63 12.86 -1.08
N TRP A 87 -2.23 13.02 -2.27
CA TRP A 87 -1.53 12.77 -3.54
C TRP A 87 -0.24 13.60 -3.72
N TRP A 88 -0.18 14.79 -3.12
CA TRP A 88 1.03 15.60 -3.11
C TRP A 88 2.21 14.91 -2.40
N LEU A 89 1.97 14.04 -1.42
CA LEU A 89 3.01 13.26 -0.75
C LEU A 89 3.62 12.24 -1.71
N LEU A 90 2.80 11.56 -2.52
CA LEU A 90 3.28 10.69 -3.59
C LEU A 90 4.17 11.47 -4.57
N GLU A 91 3.74 12.67 -5.00
CA GLU A 91 4.55 13.53 -5.88
C GLU A 91 5.89 13.91 -5.24
N PHE A 92 5.88 14.24 -3.95
CA PHE A 92 7.09 14.55 -3.18
C PHE A 92 8.03 13.34 -3.07
N LEU A 93 7.47 12.15 -2.76
CA LEU A 93 8.20 10.89 -2.67
C LEU A 93 8.82 10.51 -4.01
N ILE A 94 8.06 10.55 -5.11
CA ILE A 94 8.59 10.26 -6.46
C ILE A 94 9.69 11.25 -6.88
N ALA A 95 9.56 12.52 -6.47
CA ALA A 95 10.54 13.55 -6.81
C ALA A 95 11.85 13.44 -6.01
N HIS A 96 11.82 12.90 -4.79
CA HIS A 96 12.97 12.85 -3.89
C HIS A 96 13.55 11.45 -3.69
N ILE A 97 12.77 10.38 -3.90
CA ILE A 97 13.25 9.00 -3.85
C ILE A 97 13.84 8.67 -5.23
N PRO A 98 15.15 8.36 -5.33
CA PRO A 98 15.73 7.88 -6.58
C PRO A 98 14.99 6.60 -7.00
N PRO A 99 14.70 6.42 -8.30
CA PRO A 99 13.94 5.26 -8.76
C PRO A 99 14.61 3.97 -8.27
N PHE A 100 13.87 3.17 -7.49
CA PHE A 100 14.31 1.87 -7.00
C PHE A 100 14.88 1.02 -8.17
N PRO A 101 15.94 0.24 -7.94
CA PRO A 101 16.82 -0.32 -8.98
C PRO A 101 16.25 -1.55 -9.70
N PHE A 102 14.92 -1.70 -9.78
CA PHE A 102 14.30 -2.88 -10.40
C PHE A 102 14.01 -2.76 -11.90
N LEU A 103 14.17 -1.56 -12.46
CA LEU A 103 14.03 -1.34 -13.89
C LEU A 103 15.37 -0.86 -14.45
N GLY A 104 16.15 -1.82 -14.97
CA GLY A 104 17.36 -1.61 -15.77
C GLY A 104 17.10 -0.90 -17.11
N ILE A 105 16.19 0.07 -17.13
CA ILE A 105 15.93 0.94 -18.27
C ILE A 105 17.11 1.90 -18.37
N LYS A 106 18.08 1.55 -19.22
CA LYS A 106 19.09 2.48 -19.71
C LYS A 106 18.38 3.75 -20.19
N ARG A 107 18.77 4.88 -19.57
CA ARG A 107 18.28 6.22 -19.87
C ARG A 107 18.29 6.51 -21.38
N GLN A 108 17.12 6.53 -21.99
CA GLN A 108 16.78 7.67 -22.84
C GLN A 108 15.92 8.59 -21.98
N LYS A 109 16.46 9.77 -21.63
CA LYS A 109 15.68 10.80 -20.92
C LYS A 109 14.46 11.13 -21.80
N PRO A 110 13.22 10.79 -21.41
CA PRO A 110 12.08 11.21 -22.20
C PRO A 110 12.03 12.74 -22.15
N HIS A 111 11.80 13.36 -23.31
CA HIS A 111 11.71 14.81 -23.53
C HIS A 111 10.59 15.51 -22.69
N PHE A 112 9.93 14.77 -21.81
CA PHE A 112 8.80 15.15 -20.97
C PHE A 112 9.16 16.09 -19.80
N TYR A 113 10.44 16.26 -19.49
CA TYR A 113 10.90 17.02 -18.31
C TYR A 113 10.87 18.54 -18.46
N LYS A 114 10.59 19.10 -19.64
CA LYS A 114 10.67 20.56 -19.86
C LYS A 114 9.38 21.32 -19.60
N LYS A 115 8.23 20.66 -19.44
CA LYS A 115 6.96 21.37 -19.24
C LYS A 115 6.52 21.18 -17.81
N LYS A 116 6.63 22.25 -17.02
CA LYS A 116 6.00 22.47 -15.71
C LYS A 116 4.47 22.40 -15.89
N ILE A 117 3.96 21.23 -16.26
CA ILE A 117 2.55 20.94 -16.44
C ILE A 117 1.99 20.99 -15.04
N SER A 118 1.13 21.96 -14.76
CA SER A 118 0.41 22.00 -13.49
C SER A 118 -0.34 20.67 -13.37
N LEU A 119 0.10 19.82 -12.45
CA LEU A 119 -0.46 18.49 -12.21
C LEU A 119 -1.98 18.54 -11.93
N LYS A 120 -2.53 19.71 -11.59
CA LYS A 120 -3.97 19.99 -11.57
C LYS A 120 -4.66 19.75 -12.93
N LEU A 121 -4.07 20.26 -14.03
CA LEU A 121 -4.55 20.03 -15.40
C LEU A 121 -4.36 18.58 -15.83
N TRP A 122 -3.37 17.89 -15.27
CA TRP A 122 -3.13 16.47 -15.52
C TRP A 122 -4.10 15.59 -14.72
N TYR A 123 -4.37 15.92 -13.46
CA TYR A 123 -5.39 15.31 -12.59
C TYR A 123 -6.79 15.51 -13.18
N GLU A 124 -7.13 16.70 -13.67
CA GLU A 124 -8.40 16.93 -14.35
C GLU A 124 -8.50 16.17 -15.68
N LYS A 125 -7.40 16.07 -16.44
CA LYS A 125 -7.35 15.22 -17.66
C LYS A 125 -7.44 13.73 -17.34
N LEU A 126 -6.85 13.28 -16.24
CA LEU A 126 -7.00 11.92 -15.73
C LEU A 126 -8.44 11.68 -15.29
N HIS A 127 -9.05 12.58 -14.53
CA HIS A 127 -10.45 12.48 -14.13
C HIS A 127 -11.41 12.47 -15.33
N LYS A 128 -11.07 13.22 -16.39
CA LYS A 128 -11.83 13.23 -17.64
C LYS A 128 -11.65 11.93 -18.44
N LYS A 129 -10.41 11.44 -18.61
CA LYS A 129 -10.13 10.11 -19.18
C LYS A 129 -10.73 8.98 -18.35
N THR A 130 -10.80 9.15 -17.03
CA THR A 130 -11.42 8.22 -16.07
C THR A 130 -12.90 8.07 -16.37
N LYS A 131 -13.64 9.18 -16.55
CA LYS A 131 -15.05 9.11 -16.96
C LYS A 131 -15.24 8.47 -18.34
N GLU A 132 -14.30 8.69 -19.26
CA GLU A 132 -14.31 8.05 -20.58
C GLU A 132 -13.97 6.54 -20.53
N ILE A 133 -13.12 6.11 -19.59
CA ILE A 133 -12.78 4.69 -19.33
C ILE A 133 -13.89 3.98 -18.54
N GLU A 134 -14.53 4.66 -17.58
CA GLU A 134 -15.73 4.21 -16.84
C GLU A 134 -16.87 3.89 -17.82
N ALA A 135 -16.98 4.65 -18.93
CA ALA A 135 -17.95 4.41 -20.01
C ALA A 135 -17.58 3.25 -20.96
N LYS A 136 -16.30 2.87 -21.07
CA LYS A 136 -15.82 1.84 -22.01
C LYS A 136 -15.48 0.54 -21.31
N LYS A 137 -16.45 -0.39 -21.23
CA LYS A 137 -16.36 -1.88 -21.12
C LYS A 137 -15.46 -2.53 -20.03
N TYR A 138 -14.47 -1.84 -19.46
CA TYR A 138 -13.48 -2.33 -18.49
C TYR A 138 -13.81 -1.95 -17.04
N GLY A 139 -14.77 -1.05 -16.81
CA GLY A 139 -15.11 -0.55 -15.47
C GLY A 139 -15.52 -1.62 -14.45
N LYS A 140 -16.14 -2.73 -14.89
CA LYS A 140 -16.50 -3.85 -13.99
C LYS A 140 -15.34 -4.83 -13.75
N LEU A 141 -14.43 -5.00 -14.72
CA LEU A 141 -13.31 -5.93 -14.62
C LEU A 141 -12.16 -5.36 -13.82
N LEU A 142 -12.00 -4.04 -13.84
CA LEU A 142 -10.90 -3.35 -13.18
C LEU A 142 -10.88 -3.54 -11.65
N PRO A 143 -11.99 -3.38 -10.90
CA PRO A 143 -12.04 -3.70 -9.48
C PRO A 143 -11.63 -5.15 -9.18
N ILE A 144 -12.08 -6.09 -10.02
CA ILE A 144 -11.82 -7.53 -9.87
C ILE A 144 -10.33 -7.82 -10.12
N ALA A 145 -9.76 -7.24 -11.17
CA ALA A 145 -8.35 -7.40 -11.50
C ALA A 145 -7.45 -6.85 -10.39
N LEU A 146 -7.78 -5.67 -9.84
CA LEU A 146 -7.06 -5.09 -8.72
C LEU A 146 -7.22 -5.90 -7.42
N PHE A 147 -8.41 -6.45 -7.20
CA PHE A 147 -8.66 -7.34 -6.08
C PHE A 147 -7.78 -8.59 -6.17
N ILE A 148 -7.78 -9.28 -7.31
CA ILE A 148 -6.91 -10.44 -7.55
C ILE A 148 -5.44 -10.04 -7.42
N PHE A 149 -5.04 -8.91 -8.02
CA PHE A 149 -3.67 -8.40 -7.94
C PHE A 149 -3.21 -8.16 -6.50
N MET A 150 -4.10 -7.65 -5.64
CA MET A 150 -3.79 -7.43 -4.23
C MET A 150 -3.78 -8.71 -3.39
N LEU A 151 -4.54 -9.73 -3.80
CA LEU A 151 -4.51 -11.05 -3.16
C LEU A 151 -3.19 -11.77 -3.41
N VAL A 152 -2.64 -11.64 -4.63
CA VAL A 152 -1.38 -12.30 -4.97
C VAL A 152 -0.24 -11.63 -4.19
N PRO A 153 0.54 -12.41 -3.41
CA PRO A 153 1.65 -11.89 -2.61
C PRO A 153 2.86 -11.56 -3.49
N PHE A 154 2.73 -10.55 -4.35
CA PHE A 154 3.85 -9.97 -5.08
C PHE A 154 4.58 -8.94 -4.19
N GLN A 155 5.91 -8.93 -4.25
CA GLN A 155 6.76 -8.07 -3.42
C GLN A 155 6.47 -6.58 -3.67
N GLY A 156 6.12 -5.85 -2.60
CA GLY A 156 5.88 -4.41 -2.65
C GLY A 156 4.59 -3.97 -3.35
N THR A 157 3.68 -4.90 -3.69
CA THR A 157 2.48 -4.61 -4.49
C THR A 157 1.13 -4.74 -3.76
N GLY A 158 1.12 -4.67 -2.43
CA GLY A 158 -0.13 -4.76 -1.64
C GLY A 158 -1.01 -3.51 -1.76
N ALA A 159 -1.07 -2.70 -0.70
CA ALA A 159 -1.91 -1.51 -0.69
C ALA A 159 -1.38 -0.37 -1.55
N MET A 160 -0.07 -0.12 -1.57
CA MET A 160 0.51 1.04 -2.28
C MET A 160 0.24 0.99 -3.79
N SER A 161 0.68 -0.08 -4.46
CA SER A 161 0.49 -0.24 -5.91
C SER A 161 -0.99 -0.31 -6.27
N THR A 162 -1.81 -1.06 -5.53
CA THR A 162 -3.26 -1.18 -5.79
C THR A 162 -3.95 0.16 -5.67
N THR A 163 -3.56 0.98 -4.69
CA THR A 163 -4.09 2.34 -4.52
C THR A 163 -3.64 3.26 -5.66
N ILE A 164 -2.36 3.21 -6.05
CA ILE A 164 -1.81 4.04 -7.14
C ILE A 164 -2.47 3.66 -8.47
N ILE A 165 -2.48 2.37 -8.83
CA ILE A 165 -3.06 1.86 -10.07
C ILE A 165 -4.57 2.13 -10.07
N GLY A 166 -5.25 1.90 -8.95
CA GLY A 166 -6.67 2.17 -8.83
C GLY A 166 -7.01 3.64 -9.02
N THR A 167 -6.22 4.53 -8.44
CA THR A 167 -6.38 5.98 -8.62
C THR A 167 -6.05 6.43 -10.05
N TRP A 168 -5.01 5.87 -10.67
CA TRP A 168 -4.61 6.17 -12.06
C TRP A 168 -5.65 5.72 -13.09
N LEU A 169 -6.24 4.55 -12.89
CA LEU A 169 -7.29 4.00 -13.74
C LEU A 169 -8.66 4.55 -13.38
N GLY A 170 -8.74 5.38 -12.34
CA GLY A 170 -9.89 6.21 -12.06
C GLY A 170 -11.00 5.56 -11.25
N LEU A 171 -10.69 4.54 -10.45
CA LEU A 171 -11.64 4.02 -9.48
C LEU A 171 -12.04 5.09 -8.48
N ARG A 172 -13.26 4.97 -7.97
CA ARG A 172 -13.72 5.84 -6.89
C ARG A 172 -12.93 5.51 -5.64
N GLN A 173 -12.63 6.53 -4.83
CA GLN A 173 -11.88 6.37 -3.58
C GLN A 173 -12.47 5.27 -2.68
N LYS A 174 -13.80 5.17 -2.61
CA LYS A 174 -14.51 4.14 -1.83
C LYS A 174 -14.27 2.72 -2.38
N GLU A 175 -14.23 2.56 -3.69
CA GLU A 175 -13.98 1.27 -4.35
C GLU A 175 -12.52 0.84 -4.09
N THR A 176 -11.56 1.75 -4.23
CA THR A 176 -10.16 1.49 -3.91
C THR A 176 -9.98 1.10 -2.44
N LEU A 177 -10.60 1.82 -1.51
CA LEU A 177 -10.57 1.47 -0.08
C LEU A 177 -11.15 0.08 0.19
N PHE A 178 -12.27 -0.25 -0.46
CA PHE A 178 -12.92 -1.55 -0.28
C PHE A 178 -12.05 -2.70 -0.81
N ILE A 179 -11.48 -2.53 -2.01
CA ILE A 179 -10.56 -3.49 -2.61
C ILE A 179 -9.34 -3.69 -1.72
N VAL A 180 -8.73 -2.61 -1.25
CA VAL A 180 -7.54 -2.68 -0.38
C VAL A 180 -7.87 -3.35 0.95
N SER A 181 -9.00 -3.03 1.56
CA SER A 181 -9.39 -3.59 2.87
C SER A 181 -9.62 -5.09 2.74
N ILE A 182 -10.52 -5.53 1.85
CA ILE A 182 -10.83 -6.97 1.71
C ILE A 182 -9.63 -7.73 1.15
N GLY A 183 -8.95 -7.16 0.15
CA GLY A 183 -7.76 -7.77 -0.45
C GLY A 183 -6.62 -7.92 0.55
N SER A 184 -6.37 -6.93 1.40
CA SER A 184 -5.37 -7.02 2.47
C SER A 184 -5.72 -8.09 3.48
N PHE A 185 -6.96 -8.07 3.99
CA PHE A 185 -7.43 -9.02 4.98
C PHE A 185 -7.32 -10.47 4.48
N LEU A 186 -7.82 -10.74 3.26
CA LEU A 186 -7.79 -12.07 2.68
C LEU A 186 -6.37 -12.51 2.30
N SER A 187 -5.52 -11.59 1.84
CA SER A 187 -4.10 -11.85 1.56
C SER A 187 -3.34 -12.25 2.83
N ILE A 188 -3.55 -11.53 3.94
CA ILE A 188 -2.93 -11.84 5.23
C ILE A 188 -3.40 -13.22 5.73
N LEU A 189 -4.71 -13.48 5.69
CA LEU A 189 -5.25 -14.78 6.07
C LEU A 189 -4.66 -15.93 5.24
N LEU A 190 -4.52 -15.73 3.93
CA LEU A 190 -3.94 -16.72 3.01
C LEU A 190 -2.47 -16.98 3.35
N ILE A 191 -1.66 -15.94 3.57
CA ILE A 191 -0.24 -16.10 3.92
C ILE A 191 -0.09 -16.81 5.27
N VAL A 192 -0.92 -16.47 6.25
CA VAL A 192 -0.92 -17.14 7.56
C VAL A 192 -1.36 -18.60 7.44
N ALA A 193 -2.40 -18.90 6.64
CA ALA A 193 -2.86 -20.27 6.43
C ALA A 193 -1.80 -21.14 5.73
N ILE A 194 -1.05 -20.56 4.78
CA ILE A 194 0.11 -21.22 4.15
C ILE A 194 1.21 -21.46 5.19
N TYR A 195 1.53 -20.45 6.01
CA TYR A 195 2.58 -20.58 7.04
C TYR A 195 2.24 -21.66 8.09
N LEU A 196 0.98 -21.75 8.50
CA LEU A 196 0.51 -22.78 9.44
C LEU A 196 0.41 -24.18 8.83
N GLY A 197 0.67 -24.33 7.52
CA GLY A 197 0.55 -25.62 6.83
C GLY A 197 -0.90 -26.08 6.61
N ILE A 198 -1.90 -25.20 6.82
CA ILE A 198 -3.31 -25.51 6.54
C ILE A 198 -3.54 -25.65 5.02
N VAL A 199 -2.78 -24.88 4.24
CA VAL A 199 -2.78 -24.93 2.78
C VAL A 199 -1.41 -25.42 2.32
N GLU A 200 -1.28 -26.74 2.12
CA GLU A 200 -0.07 -27.36 1.57
C GLU A 200 -0.02 -27.11 0.04
N ILE A 201 0.82 -26.17 -0.41
CA ILE A 201 1.02 -25.90 -1.85
C ILE A 201 2.03 -26.88 -2.48
N TRP A 202 2.84 -27.56 -1.66
CA TRP A 202 3.81 -28.56 -2.10
C TRP A 202 3.82 -29.76 -1.15
N ARG A 203 3.13 -30.85 -1.52
CA ARG A 203 3.56 -32.20 -1.15
C ARG A 203 4.47 -32.70 -2.27
N VAL A 204 5.76 -32.75 -2.01
CA VAL A 204 6.73 -33.60 -2.74
C VAL A 204 7.43 -34.44 -1.71
#